data_AF-A0A131Y5T9-F1
#
_entry.id   AF-A0A131Y5T9-F1
#
_cell.length_a   1.000
_cell.length_b   1.000
_cell.length_c   1.000
_cell.angle_alpha   90.00
_cell.angle_beta   90.00
_cell.angle_gamma   90.00
#
_symmetry.space_group_name_H-M   'P 1'
#
loop_
_entity.id
_entity.type
_entity.pdbx_description
1 polymer ?
#
loop_
_entity_poly.entity_id
_entity_poly.type
_entity_poly.pdbx_seq_one_letter_code
_entity_poly.pdbx_strand_id
1 'polypeptide(L)'
;EALANTVYLCCGDLVHFVVTMRIACILMGLAVLVALAESSPLKRRSLSREAQFRNAIEQTCVQGLNLSAEETATMERVQELQTSGRGRVRSQEDVDRLIDQEAPSRAVADSLKPKVAALVECIANEFKKMLGLRRRR
;
A
#
# COMPACT_ATOMS: atom_id res chain seq x y z
N GLU A 1 -3.51 -28.28 -59.83
CA GLU A 1 -3.18 -27.05 -59.05
C GLU A 1 -4.28 -26.66 -58.05
N ALA A 2 -5.57 -26.74 -58.39
CA ALA A 2 -6.67 -26.40 -57.47
C ALA A 2 -6.72 -27.24 -56.17
N LEU A 3 -6.47 -28.56 -56.24
CA LEU A 3 -6.49 -29.47 -55.07
C LEU A 3 -5.35 -29.21 -54.07
N ALA A 4 -4.20 -28.72 -54.52
CA ALA A 4 -3.06 -28.43 -53.64
C ALA A 4 -3.28 -27.16 -52.81
N ASN A 5 -3.92 -26.15 -53.40
CA ASN A 5 -4.25 -24.89 -52.71
C ASN A 5 -5.33 -25.09 -51.63
N THR A 6 -6.32 -25.95 -51.85
CA THR A 6 -7.37 -26.22 -50.85
C THR A 6 -6.83 -26.96 -49.61
N VAL A 7 -5.88 -27.89 -49.80
CA VAL A 7 -5.24 -28.62 -48.69
C VAL A 7 -4.32 -27.72 -47.87
N TYR A 8 -3.61 -26.78 -48.51
CA TYR A 8 -2.75 -25.81 -47.81
C TYR A 8 -3.56 -24.80 -46.98
N LEU A 9 -4.71 -24.31 -47.48
CA LEU A 9 -5.62 -23.46 -46.69
C LEU A 9 -6.19 -24.20 -45.48
N CYS A 10 -6.68 -25.44 -45.66
CA CYS A 10 -7.18 -26.24 -44.55
C CYS A 10 -6.11 -26.53 -43.49
N CYS A 11 -4.86 -26.79 -43.88
CA CYS A 11 -3.77 -27.00 -42.92
C CYS A 11 -3.38 -25.71 -42.19
N GLY A 12 -3.37 -24.56 -42.87
CA GLY A 12 -3.11 -23.26 -42.26
C GLY A 12 -4.15 -22.88 -41.21
N ASP A 13 -5.43 -23.04 -41.53
CA ASP A 13 -6.54 -22.77 -40.61
C ASP A 13 -6.55 -23.74 -39.41
N LEU A 14 -6.21 -25.01 -39.62
CA LEU A 14 -6.11 -26.00 -38.53
C LEU A 14 -4.96 -25.66 -37.57
N VAL A 15 -3.81 -25.21 -38.09
CA VAL A 15 -2.66 -24.77 -37.27
C VAL A 15 -3.00 -23.50 -36.49
N HIS A 16 -3.65 -22.52 -37.15
CA HIS A 16 -4.13 -21.31 -36.48
C HIS A 16 -5.14 -21.64 -35.37
N PHE A 17 -6.06 -22.58 -35.59
CA PHE A 17 -7.05 -23.00 -34.59
C PHE A 17 -6.39 -23.69 -33.39
N VAL A 18 -5.39 -24.54 -33.62
CA VAL A 18 -4.64 -25.20 -32.53
C VAL A 18 -3.81 -24.19 -31.73
N VAL A 19 -3.20 -23.21 -32.39
CA VAL A 19 -2.42 -22.15 -31.73
C VAL A 19 -3.33 -21.22 -30.92
N THR A 20 -4.46 -20.78 -31.48
CA THR A 20 -5.42 -19.93 -30.75
C THR A 20 -6.05 -20.64 -29.57
N MET A 21 -6.38 -21.93 -29.70
CA MET A 21 -6.86 -22.74 -28.57
C MET A 21 -5.82 -22.87 -27.46
N ARG A 22 -4.54 -23.10 -27.80
CA ARG A 22 -3.46 -23.15 -26.81
C ARG A 22 -3.28 -21.83 -26.09
N ILE A 23 -3.31 -20.71 -26.81
CA ILE A 23 -3.23 -19.37 -26.23
C ILE A 23 -4.42 -19.13 -25.30
N ALA A 24 -5.64 -19.48 -25.71
CA ALA A 24 -6.83 -19.35 -24.89
C ALA A 24 -6.75 -20.18 -23.59
N CYS A 25 -6.26 -21.41 -23.66
CA CYS A 25 -6.03 -22.25 -22.46
C CYS A 25 -5.01 -21.63 -21.51
N ILE A 26 -3.92 -21.05 -22.02
CA ILE A 26 -2.91 -20.37 -21.20
C ILE A 26 -3.52 -19.12 -20.54
N LEU A 27 -4.27 -18.31 -21.29
CA LEU A 27 -4.92 -17.11 -20.77
C LEU A 27 -5.97 -17.43 -19.70
N MET A 28 -6.77 -18.49 -19.89
CA MET A 28 -7.72 -18.95 -18.87
C MET A 28 -7.02 -19.47 -17.63
N GLY A 29 -5.92 -20.23 -17.78
CA GLY A 29 -5.11 -20.69 -16.65
C GLY A 29 -4.52 -19.53 -15.85
N LEU A 30 -3.99 -18.50 -16.53
CA LEU A 30 -3.49 -17.29 -15.89
C LEU A 30 -4.61 -16.52 -15.16
N ALA A 31 -5.80 -16.38 -15.77
CA ALA A 31 -6.94 -15.73 -15.15
C ALA A 31 -7.39 -16.44 -13.86
N VAL A 32 -7.41 -17.77 -13.86
CA VAL A 32 -7.73 -18.57 -12.67
C VAL A 32 -6.67 -18.39 -11.59
N LEU A 33 -5.38 -18.38 -11.93
CA LEU A 33 -4.32 -18.14 -10.95
C LEU A 33 -4.39 -16.74 -10.34
N VAL A 34 -4.71 -15.72 -11.13
CA VAL A 34 -4.97 -14.35 -10.64
C VAL A 34 -6.18 -14.36 -9.71
N ALA A 35 -7.30 -14.94 -10.13
CA ALA A 35 -8.51 -15.02 -9.31
C ALA A 35 -8.28 -15.78 -8.00
N LEU A 36 -7.48 -16.86 -8.01
CA LEU A 36 -7.11 -17.61 -6.81
C LEU A 36 -6.17 -16.80 -5.90
N ALA A 37 -5.22 -16.05 -6.46
CA ALA A 37 -4.37 -15.15 -5.68
C ALA A 37 -5.20 -14.05 -5.01
N GLU A 38 -6.19 -13.50 -5.71
CA GLU A 38 -7.08 -12.45 -5.20
C GLU A 38 -8.11 -12.95 -4.18
N SER A 39 -8.69 -14.12 -4.43
CA SER A 39 -9.68 -14.76 -3.54
C SER A 39 -9.03 -15.50 -2.37
N SER A 40 -7.70 -15.62 -2.36
CA SER A 40 -7.01 -16.39 -1.33
C SER A 40 -7.36 -15.89 0.08
N PRO A 41 -7.72 -16.79 1.00
CA PRO A 41 -7.98 -16.42 2.39
C PRO A 41 -6.74 -15.81 3.06
N LEU A 42 -5.54 -16.06 2.52
CA LEU A 42 -4.30 -15.42 2.96
C LEU A 42 -4.26 -13.92 2.64
N LYS A 43 -4.60 -13.49 1.40
CA LYS A 43 -4.70 -12.07 1.03
C LYS A 43 -5.80 -11.37 1.83
N ARG A 44 -6.94 -12.05 2.04
CA ARG A 44 -8.05 -11.52 2.86
C ARG A 44 -7.65 -11.37 4.34
N ARG A 45 -6.90 -12.34 4.88
CA ARG A 45 -6.40 -12.31 6.26
C ARG A 45 -5.30 -11.27 6.46
N SER A 46 -4.44 -11.04 5.48
CA SER A 46 -3.43 -9.97 5.56
C SER A 46 -4.07 -8.58 5.55
N LEU A 47 -5.06 -8.36 4.68
CA LEU A 47 -5.83 -7.11 4.66
C LEU A 47 -6.59 -6.89 5.98
N SER A 48 -7.17 -7.96 6.54
CA SER A 48 -7.82 -7.90 7.85
C SER A 48 -6.84 -7.56 8.98
N ARG A 49 -5.62 -8.09 8.95
CA ARG A 49 -4.57 -7.80 9.95
C ARG A 49 -4.03 -6.39 9.82
N GLU A 50 -3.87 -5.88 8.59
CA GLU A 50 -3.47 -4.50 8.33
C GLU A 50 -4.53 -3.51 8.81
N ALA A 51 -5.81 -3.76 8.50
CA ALA A 51 -6.91 -2.92 8.97
C ALA A 51 -7.02 -2.91 10.51
N GLN A 52 -6.86 -4.07 11.15
CA GLN A 52 -6.79 -4.15 12.61
C GLN A 52 -5.61 -3.36 13.18
N PHE A 53 -4.45 -3.39 12.52
CA PHE A 53 -3.30 -2.63 12.95
C PHE A 53 -3.47 -1.12 12.80
N ARG A 54 -4.04 -0.67 11.67
CA ARG A 54 -4.37 0.75 11.48
C ARG A 54 -5.34 1.25 12.55
N ASN A 55 -6.42 0.50 12.79
CA ASN A 55 -7.38 0.84 13.84
C ASN A 55 -6.72 0.86 15.23
N ALA A 56 -5.84 -0.09 15.52
CA ALA A 56 -5.10 -0.12 16.79
C ALA A 56 -4.21 1.13 16.92
N ILE A 57 -3.41 1.47 15.90
CA ILE A 57 -2.58 2.68 15.90
C ILE A 57 -3.43 3.93 16.09
N GLU A 58 -4.54 4.04 15.39
CA GLU A 58 -5.42 5.21 15.47
C GLU A 58 -5.96 5.39 16.89
N GLN A 59 -6.41 4.30 17.52
CA GLN A 59 -6.91 4.31 18.90
C GLN A 59 -5.79 4.54 19.94
N THR A 60 -4.64 3.90 19.80
CA THR A 60 -3.60 3.92 20.85
C THR A 60 -2.62 5.08 20.70
N CYS A 61 -2.31 5.49 19.47
CA CYS A 61 -1.25 6.44 19.18
C CYS A 61 -1.76 7.79 18.70
N VAL A 62 -2.88 7.87 17.97
CA VAL A 62 -3.39 9.14 17.43
C VAL A 62 -4.34 9.83 18.42
N GLN A 63 -5.31 9.10 18.99
CA GLN A 63 -6.29 9.69 19.92
C GLN A 63 -5.65 10.34 21.16
N GLY A 64 -4.48 9.87 21.60
CA GLY A 64 -3.78 10.41 22.77
C GLY A 64 -3.06 11.74 22.55
N LEU A 65 -2.93 12.22 21.29
CA LEU A 65 -2.09 13.38 20.96
C LEU A 65 -2.80 14.73 21.09
N ASN A 66 -4.13 14.75 21.31
CA ASN A 66 -4.93 15.97 21.44
C ASN A 66 -4.55 17.02 20.39
N LEU A 67 -4.65 16.63 19.11
CA LEU A 67 -4.34 17.51 18.00
C LEU A 67 -5.44 18.57 17.84
N SER A 68 -5.05 19.82 17.66
CA SER A 68 -5.97 20.88 17.24
C SER A 68 -6.41 20.66 15.79
N ALA A 69 -7.45 21.39 15.36
CA ALA A 69 -7.90 21.32 13.96
C ALA A 69 -6.80 21.75 12.98
N GLU A 70 -6.00 22.77 13.33
CA GLU A 70 -4.89 23.26 12.51
C GLU A 70 -3.72 22.28 12.47
N GLU A 71 -3.40 21.65 13.62
CA GLU A 71 -2.38 20.61 13.72
C GLU A 71 -2.76 19.38 12.90
N THR A 72 -4.03 18.98 12.97
CA THR A 72 -4.58 17.85 12.20
C THR A 72 -4.50 18.12 10.71
N ALA A 73 -4.97 19.30 10.26
CA ALA A 73 -4.90 19.68 8.84
C ALA A 73 -3.45 19.74 8.32
N THR A 74 -2.52 20.21 9.15
CA THR A 74 -1.08 20.22 8.79
C THR A 74 -0.55 18.80 8.64
N MET A 75 -0.89 17.90 9.56
CA MET A 75 -0.46 16.50 9.51
C MET A 75 -1.02 15.76 8.28
N GLU A 76 -2.28 16.01 7.92
CA GLU A 76 -2.91 15.44 6.71
C GLU A 76 -2.18 15.88 5.43
N ARG A 77 -1.82 17.17 5.32
CA ARG A 77 -1.03 17.68 4.17
C ARG A 77 0.35 17.04 4.10
N VAL A 78 1.04 16.94 5.24
CA VAL A 78 2.36 16.27 5.30
C VAL A 78 2.24 14.79 4.89
N GLN A 79 1.16 14.11 5.27
CA GLN A 79 0.90 12.73 4.86
C GLN A 79 0.58 12.60 3.36
N GLU A 80 -0.18 13.54 2.79
CA GLU A 80 -0.47 13.60 1.36
C GLU A 80 0.81 13.80 0.53
N LEU A 81 1.71 14.68 0.99
CA LEU A 81 3.02 14.90 0.36
C LEU A 81 3.89 13.62 0.39
N GLN A 82 3.85 12.86 1.47
CA GLN A 82 4.57 11.57 1.56
C GLN A 82 3.95 10.52 0.61
N THR A 83 2.63 10.42 0.59
CA THR A 83 1.91 9.41 -0.21
C THR A 83 2.04 9.69 -1.72
N SER A 84 2.05 10.96 -2.10
CA SER A 84 2.28 11.39 -3.50
C SER A 84 3.75 11.30 -3.95
N GLY A 85 4.66 10.89 -3.06
CA GLY A 85 6.11 10.79 -3.35
C GLY A 85 6.82 12.14 -3.49
N ARG A 86 6.13 13.25 -3.19
CA ARG A 86 6.69 14.61 -3.24
C ARG A 86 7.49 14.97 -1.99
N GLY A 87 7.24 14.29 -0.86
CA GLY A 87 7.99 14.41 0.38
C GLY A 87 8.77 13.13 0.68
N ARG A 88 10.05 13.08 0.30
CA ARG A 88 10.90 11.92 0.60
C ARG A 88 11.35 12.00 2.06
N VAL A 89 10.57 11.41 2.95
CA VAL A 89 10.90 11.34 4.38
C VAL A 89 11.82 10.16 4.64
N ARG A 90 13.04 10.42 5.12
CA ARG A 90 14.01 9.40 5.56
C ARG A 90 14.32 9.49 7.05
N SER A 91 14.00 10.62 7.66
CA SER A 91 14.36 10.98 9.01
C SER A 91 13.28 11.81 9.68
N GLN A 92 13.33 11.95 11.00
CA GLN A 92 12.41 12.82 11.74
C GLN A 92 12.62 14.29 11.35
N GLU A 93 13.86 14.68 11.05
CA GLU A 93 14.18 16.04 10.59
C GLU A 93 13.49 16.40 9.27
N ASP A 94 13.30 15.43 8.37
CA ASP A 94 12.56 15.64 7.13
C ASP A 94 11.08 15.91 7.41
N VAL A 95 10.50 15.23 8.41
CA VAL A 95 9.11 15.45 8.83
C VAL A 95 8.97 16.82 9.45
N ASP A 96 9.87 17.20 10.35
CA ASP A 96 9.86 18.51 11.00
C ASP A 96 9.98 19.64 9.98
N ARG A 97 10.80 19.45 8.93
CA ARG A 97 10.93 20.40 7.83
C ARG A 97 9.66 20.51 6.97
N LEU A 98 8.90 19.43 6.80
CA LEU A 98 7.61 19.47 6.10
C LEU A 98 6.53 20.15 6.97
N ILE A 99 6.55 19.90 8.28
CA ILE A 99 5.68 20.58 9.23
C ILE A 99 5.94 22.10 9.20
N ASP A 100 7.20 22.52 9.18
CA ASP A 100 7.56 23.94 9.07
C ASP A 100 7.10 24.61 7.77
N GLN A 101 6.91 23.84 6.69
CA GLN A 101 6.44 24.35 5.40
C GLN A 101 4.91 24.43 5.34
N GLU A 102 4.22 23.43 5.91
CA GLU A 102 2.77 23.30 5.78
C GLU A 102 1.98 23.92 6.93
N ALA A 103 2.61 24.11 8.10
CA ALA A 103 1.95 24.70 9.25
C ALA A 103 1.56 26.16 8.95
N PRO A 104 0.34 26.59 9.35
CA PRO A 104 -0.13 27.96 9.14
C PRO A 104 0.63 28.99 10.00
N SER A 105 1.31 28.53 11.06
CA SER A 105 2.14 29.38 11.92
C SER A 105 3.26 28.59 12.60
N ARG A 106 4.30 29.30 13.08
CA ARG A 106 5.37 28.70 13.88
C ARG A 106 4.86 28.07 15.17
N ALA A 107 3.85 28.66 15.81
CA ALA A 107 3.27 28.11 17.04
C ALA A 107 2.64 26.73 16.80
N VAL A 108 1.96 26.55 15.65
CA VAL A 108 1.41 25.24 15.25
C VAL A 108 2.54 24.26 14.93
N ALA A 109 3.57 24.67 14.18
CA ALA A 109 4.71 23.80 13.90
C ALA A 109 5.43 23.34 15.16
N ASP A 110 5.74 24.26 16.08
CA ASP A 110 6.48 23.98 17.31
C ASP A 110 5.68 23.10 18.28
N SER A 111 4.35 23.25 18.31
CA SER A 111 3.45 22.36 19.06
C SER A 111 3.30 20.98 18.41
N LEU A 112 3.29 20.91 17.08
CA LEU A 112 3.04 19.69 16.31
C LEU A 112 4.26 18.76 16.28
N LYS A 113 5.48 19.28 16.11
CA LYS A 113 6.74 18.50 16.06
C LYS A 113 6.87 17.46 17.19
N PRO A 114 6.78 17.83 18.49
CA PRO A 114 6.90 16.86 19.58
C PRO A 114 5.75 15.83 19.60
N LYS A 115 4.54 16.22 19.16
CA LYS A 115 3.40 15.30 19.05
C LYS A 115 3.61 14.27 17.94
N VAL A 116 4.15 14.69 16.80
CA VAL A 116 4.48 13.79 15.69
C VAL A 116 5.63 12.87 16.05
N ALA A 117 6.66 13.34 16.76
CA ALA A 117 7.72 12.49 17.28
C ALA A 117 7.16 11.40 18.22
N ALA A 118 6.26 11.77 19.14
CA ALA A 118 5.58 10.83 20.03
C ALA A 118 4.69 9.82 19.26
N LEU A 119 4.03 10.26 18.18
CA LEU A 119 3.26 9.39 17.29
C LEU A 119 4.16 8.31 16.66
N VAL A 120 5.29 8.71 16.09
CA VAL A 120 6.25 7.81 15.45
C VAL A 120 6.80 6.79 16.44
N GLU A 121 7.15 7.23 17.66
CA GLU A 121 7.62 6.33 18.71
C GLU A 121 6.54 5.34 19.14
N CYS A 122 5.29 5.79 19.30
CA CYS A 122 4.16 4.93 19.64
C CYS A 122 3.92 3.87 18.56
N ILE A 123 3.89 4.26 17.28
CA ILE A 123 3.75 3.34 16.15
C ILE A 123 4.88 2.31 16.13
N ALA A 124 6.12 2.75 16.32
CA ALA A 124 7.28 1.86 16.37
C ALA A 124 7.18 0.85 17.52
N ASN A 125 6.65 1.27 18.68
CA ASN A 125 6.44 0.40 19.83
C ASN A 125 5.29 -0.60 19.61
N GLU A 126 4.17 -0.20 19.02
CA GLU A 126 3.09 -1.11 18.62
C GLU A 126 3.56 -2.13 17.58
N PHE A 127 4.37 -1.69 16.62
CA PHE A 127 4.96 -2.59 15.62
C PHE A 127 5.91 -3.62 16.27
N LYS A 128 6.76 -3.20 17.22
CA LYS A 128 7.61 -4.11 18.00
C LYS A 128 6.79 -5.14 18.80
N LYS A 129 5.66 -4.73 19.39
CA LYS A 129 4.74 -5.66 20.08
C LYS A 129 4.19 -6.70 19.11
N MET A 130 3.77 -6.29 17.91
CA MET A 130 3.26 -7.20 16.89
C MET A 130 4.32 -8.21 16.41
N LEU A 131 5.56 -7.77 16.24
CA LEU A 131 6.67 -8.65 15.83
C LEU A 131 7.16 -9.57 16.96
N GLY A 132 6.59 -9.48 18.16
CA GLY A 132 7.05 -10.26 19.32
C GLY A 132 8.45 -9.87 19.82
N LEU A 133 9.02 -8.76 19.30
CA LEU A 133 10.35 -8.24 19.63
C LEU A 133 10.35 -7.47 20.95
N ARG A 134 9.58 -7.93 21.93
CA ARG A 134 9.59 -7.33 23.27
C ARG A 134 10.96 -7.62 23.87
N ARG A 135 11.78 -6.58 24.10
CA ARG A 135 12.93 -6.69 25.00
C ARG A 135 12.41 -7.27 26.32
N ARG A 136 12.81 -8.51 26.66
CA ARG A 136 12.86 -8.93 28.06
C ARG A 136 13.77 -7.90 28.73
N ARG A 137 13.19 -7.12 29.65
CA ARG A 137 13.97 -6.28 30.56
C ARG A 137 14.98 -7.14 31.29
#